data_AF-A0A3S1T4I7-F1
#
_entry.id   AF-A0A3S1T4I7-F1
#
_cell.length_a   1.000
_cell.length_b   1.000
_cell.length_c   1.000
_cell.angle_alpha   90.00
_cell.angle_beta   90.00
_cell.angle_gamma   90.00
#
_symmetry.space_group_name_H-M   'P 1'
#
loop_
_entity.id
_entity.type
_entity.pdbx_description
1 polymer ?
#
loop_
_entity_poly.entity_id
_entity_poly.type
_entity_poly.pdbx_seq_one_letter_code
_entity_poly.pdbx_strand_id
1 'polypeptide(L)'
;YGPILGCGSAVAGGWNWSWYCNKDIDARGQAADAMPVPAKAEERNKAWAQIFTDIQTNDAPWIPVFNERRVVAKAKRMGGPDEIYIDPTRVINYEAIYVNK
;
A
#
# COMPACT_ATOMS: atom_id res chain seq x y z
N TYR A 1 6.13 -1.22 2.00
CA TYR A 1 6.58 -1.32 3.39
C TYR A 1 7.45 -0.17 3.88
N GLY A 2 8.22 0.51 3.03
CA GLY A 2 9.10 1.62 3.42
C GLY A 2 8.55 2.58 4.49
N PRO A 3 7.34 3.15 4.36
CA PRO A 3 6.80 4.05 5.38
C PRO A 3 6.38 3.35 6.68
N ILE A 4 5.93 2.10 6.62
CA ILE A 4 5.25 1.42 7.74
C ILE A 4 6.10 0.38 8.48
N LEU A 5 7.13 -0.19 7.84
CA LEU A 5 8.06 -1.18 8.43
C LEU A 5 9.52 -0.97 7.98
N GLY A 6 9.84 0.11 7.26
CA GLY A 6 11.23 0.45 6.93
C GLY A 6 11.96 1.07 8.12
N CYS A 7 13.28 0.85 8.20
CA CYS A 7 14.13 1.40 9.26
C CYS A 7 14.11 2.94 9.27
N GLY A 8 14.08 3.57 8.09
CA GLY A 8 14.02 5.04 7.95
C GLY A 8 12.74 5.67 8.51
N SER A 9 11.69 4.87 8.70
CA SER A 9 10.41 5.32 9.25
C SER A 9 10.24 4.98 10.73
N ALA A 10 11.17 4.23 11.32
CA ALA A 10 11.21 3.90 12.76
C ALA A 10 11.80 5.06 13.57
N VAL A 11 11.18 6.23 13.43
CA VAL A 11 11.59 7.49 14.05
C VAL A 11 10.39 8.19 14.66
N ALA A 12 10.61 9.15 15.55
CA ALA A 12 9.53 9.96 16.11
C ALA A 12 8.79 10.72 15.00
N GLY A 13 7.47 10.54 14.92
CA GLY A 13 6.62 11.09 13.87
C GLY A 13 6.58 10.28 12.56
N GLY A 14 7.30 9.14 12.50
CA GLY A 14 7.26 8.22 11.38
C GLY A 14 5.99 7.35 11.37
N TRP A 15 5.77 6.67 10.23
CA TRP A 15 4.61 5.79 10.03
C TRP A 15 4.86 4.34 10.47
N ASN A 16 6.07 4.04 10.95
CA ASN A 16 6.40 2.72 11.51
C ASN A 16 6.07 2.68 13.00
N TRP A 17 4.84 2.29 13.31
CA TRP A 17 4.31 2.28 14.67
C TRP A 17 4.78 1.08 15.49
N SER A 18 5.28 0.03 14.84
CA SER A 18 5.87 -1.12 15.51
C SER A 18 7.33 -0.89 15.91
N TRP A 19 7.94 0.24 15.50
CA TRP A 19 9.36 0.54 15.67
C TRP A 19 10.27 -0.57 15.13
N TYR A 20 9.78 -1.32 14.14
CA TYR A 20 10.50 -2.43 13.55
C TYR A 20 11.66 -1.93 12.69
N CYS A 21 12.85 -2.49 12.87
CA CYS A 21 13.99 -2.25 12.00
C CYS A 21 14.88 -3.49 11.90
N ASN A 22 14.72 -4.22 10.79
CA ASN A 22 15.61 -5.29 10.37
C ASN A 22 16.42 -4.81 9.17
N LYS A 23 17.73 -4.64 9.34
CA LYS A 23 18.61 -4.05 8.32
C LYS A 23 18.71 -4.91 7.06
N ASP A 24 18.62 -6.23 7.18
CA ASP A 24 18.71 -7.14 6.03
C ASP A 24 17.44 -7.07 5.19
N ILE A 25 16.29 -6.99 5.84
CA ILE A 25 14.99 -6.77 5.19
C ILE A 25 14.93 -5.39 4.54
N ASP A 26 15.44 -4.35 5.22
CA ASP A 26 15.46 -2.98 4.69
C ASP A 26 16.32 -2.90 3.42
N ALA A 27 17.51 -3.52 3.41
CA ALA A 27 18.37 -3.60 2.24
C ALA A 27 17.69 -4.34 1.06
N ARG A 28 16.98 -5.43 1.33
CA ARG A 28 16.19 -6.15 0.31
C ARG A 28 15.04 -5.29 -0.23
N GLY A 29 14.37 -4.53 0.62
CA GLY A 29 13.33 -3.57 0.22
C GLY A 29 13.89 -2.49 -0.72
N GLN A 30 15.03 -1.90 -0.37
CA GLN A 30 15.72 -0.92 -1.22
C GLN A 30 16.11 -1.51 -2.59
N ALA A 31 16.65 -2.74 -2.60
CA ALA A 31 16.98 -3.42 -3.85
C ALA A 31 15.73 -3.72 -4.71
N ALA A 32 14.60 -4.05 -4.08
CA ALA A 32 13.33 -4.26 -4.78
C ALA A 32 12.78 -2.97 -5.39
N ASP A 33 12.84 -1.85 -4.66
CA ASP A 33 12.43 -0.54 -5.16
C ASP A 33 13.37 0.01 -6.26
N ALA A 34 14.64 -0.40 -6.25
CA ALA A 34 15.61 -0.09 -7.30
C ALA A 34 15.37 -0.83 -8.63
N MET A 35 14.26 -1.56 -8.78
CA MET A 35 13.82 -2.18 -10.04
C MET A 35 12.63 -1.42 -10.69
N PRO A 36 12.83 -0.19 -11.22
CA PRO A 36 11.72 0.64 -11.70
C PRO A 36 11.20 0.24 -13.09
N VAL A 37 11.99 -0.47 -13.89
CA VAL A 37 11.62 -0.78 -15.28
C VAL A 37 10.48 -1.81 -15.34
N PRO A 38 9.47 -1.63 -16.21
CA PRO A 38 8.36 -2.58 -16.33
C PRO A 38 8.79 -4.01 -16.67
N ALA A 39 9.88 -4.17 -17.43
CA ALA A 39 10.44 -5.48 -17.78
C ALA A 39 10.90 -6.30 -16.57
N LYS A 40 11.16 -5.66 -15.42
CA LYS A 40 11.53 -6.32 -14.15
C LYS A 40 10.35 -6.46 -13.19
N ALA A 41 9.11 -6.23 -13.63
CA ALA A 41 7.95 -6.26 -12.74
C ALA A 41 7.79 -7.61 -12.03
N GLU A 42 7.99 -8.72 -12.73
CA GLU A 42 7.88 -10.06 -12.15
C GLU A 42 8.96 -10.31 -11.07
N GLU A 43 10.21 -9.94 -11.37
CA GLU A 43 11.34 -10.04 -10.44
C GLU A 43 11.08 -9.20 -9.17
N ARG A 44 10.63 -7.95 -9.34
CA ARG A 44 10.26 -7.05 -8.25
C ARG A 44 9.10 -7.59 -7.41
N ASN A 45 8.05 -8.10 -8.05
CA ASN A 45 6.88 -8.64 -7.35
C ASN A 45 7.25 -9.89 -6.55
N LYS A 46 8.12 -10.76 -7.10
CA LYS A 46 8.63 -11.94 -6.40
C LYS A 46 9.48 -11.54 -5.18
N ALA A 47 10.35 -10.53 -5.32
CA ALA A 47 11.14 -10.01 -4.22
C ALA A 47 10.25 -9.49 -3.08
N TRP A 48 9.24 -8.67 -3.41
CA TRP A 48 8.30 -8.15 -2.42
C TRP A 48 7.42 -9.22 -1.76
N ALA A 49 6.97 -10.23 -2.51
CA ALA A 49 6.22 -11.35 -1.96
C ALA A 49 7.06 -12.14 -0.93
N GLN A 50 8.35 -12.35 -1.21
CA GLN A 50 9.25 -13.01 -0.26
C GLN A 50 9.51 -12.13 0.97
N ILE A 51 9.74 -10.83 0.79
CA ILE A 51 9.93 -9.89 1.91
C ILE A 51 8.70 -9.90 2.83
N PHE A 52 7.48 -9.83 2.28
CA PHE A 52 6.24 -9.89 3.06
C PHE A 52 6.17 -11.17 3.90
N THR A 53 6.42 -12.31 3.26
CA THR A 53 6.39 -13.62 3.93
C THR A 53 7.43 -13.70 5.04
N ASP A 54 8.67 -13.30 4.77
CA ASP A 54 9.77 -13.40 5.74
C ASP A 54 9.53 -12.50 6.96
N ILE A 55 9.05 -11.27 6.75
CA ILE A 55 8.68 -10.36 7.86
C ILE A 55 7.60 -11.03 8.71
N GLN A 56 6.56 -11.59 8.10
CA GLN A 56 5.44 -12.15 8.83
C GLN A 56 5.79 -13.46 9.56
N THR A 57 6.64 -14.31 8.96
CA THR A 57 7.01 -15.61 9.52
C THR A 57 8.07 -15.49 10.61
N ASN A 58 9.06 -14.60 10.45
CA ASN A 58 10.21 -14.57 11.34
C ASN A 58 10.11 -13.48 12.42
N ASP A 59 9.56 -12.32 12.07
CA ASP A 59 9.64 -11.14 12.93
C ASP A 59 8.26 -10.73 13.49
N ALA A 60 7.19 -11.01 12.74
CA ALA A 60 5.80 -10.69 13.06
C ALA A 60 5.62 -9.32 13.76
N PRO A 61 6.17 -8.21 13.21
CA PRO A 61 6.15 -6.91 13.87
C PRO A 61 4.75 -6.29 13.97
N TRP A 62 3.77 -6.88 13.27
CA TRP A 62 2.37 -6.53 13.32
C TRP A 62 1.49 -7.76 13.08
N ILE A 63 0.19 -7.63 13.34
CA ILE A 63 -0.80 -8.67 13.12
C ILE A 63 -1.85 -8.12 12.15
N PRO A 64 -1.79 -8.50 10.84
CA PRO A 64 -2.82 -8.12 9.88
C PRO A 64 -4.18 -8.68 10.30
N VAL A 65 -5.19 -7.82 10.43
CA VAL A 65 -6.53 -8.25 10.91
C VAL A 65 -7.48 -8.49 9.74
N PHE A 66 -7.59 -7.54 8.82
CA PHE A 66 -8.40 -7.65 7.61
C PHE A 66 -7.95 -6.61 6.58
N ASN A 67 -8.29 -6.84 5.31
CA ASN A 67 -8.27 -5.82 4.28
C ASN A 67 -9.70 -5.29 4.10
N GLU A 68 -9.90 -3.99 4.23
CA GLU A 68 -11.22 -3.39 4.20
C GLU A 68 -11.86 -3.49 2.82
N ARG A 69 -13.19 -3.69 2.82
CA ARG A 69 -14.00 -3.48 1.62
C ARG A 69 -14.55 -2.07 1.65
N ARG A 70 -14.12 -1.21 0.72
CA ARG A 70 -14.71 0.11 0.54
C ARG A 70 -16.12 -0.03 -0.04
N VAL A 71 -17.10 0.51 0.68
CA VAL A 71 -18.51 0.56 0.26
C VAL A 71 -18.96 2.02 0.30
N VAL A 72 -19.51 2.50 -0.80
CA VAL A 72 -19.95 3.90 -0.95
C VAL A 72 -21.39 3.92 -1.43
N ALA A 73 -22.22 4.73 -0.77
CA ALA A 73 -23.57 5.05 -1.23
C ALA A 73 -23.55 6.38 -2.01
N LYS A 74 -24.19 6.41 -3.18
CA LYS A 74 -24.37 7.64 -3.96
C LYS A 74 -25.86 7.88 -4.28
N ALA A 75 -26.25 9.15 -4.40
CA ALA A 75 -27.59 9.48 -4.87
C ALA A 75 -27.75 9.04 -6.34
N LYS A 76 -28.98 8.66 -6.75
CA LYS A 76 -29.26 8.21 -8.14
C LYS A 76 -28.90 9.24 -9.21
N ARG A 77 -28.90 10.53 -8.85
CA ARG A 77 -28.51 11.63 -9.74
C ARG A 77 -27.01 11.79 -9.91
N MET A 78 -26.18 11.07 -9.17
CA MET A 78 -24.73 11.19 -9.25
C MET A 78 -24.20 10.37 -10.44
N GLY A 79 -23.71 11.09 -11.45
CA GLY A 79 -23.10 10.55 -12.67
C GLY A 79 -21.58 10.35 -12.53
N GLY A 80 -20.95 9.80 -13.56
CA GLY A 80 -19.56 9.37 -13.55
C GLY A 80 -19.41 7.86 -13.31
N PRO A 81 -18.30 7.25 -13.78
CA PRO A 81 -18.03 5.81 -13.61
C PRO A 81 -18.02 5.38 -12.13
N ASP A 82 -18.52 4.17 -11.85
CA ASP A 82 -18.65 3.66 -10.48
C ASP A 82 -17.28 3.46 -9.80
N GLU A 83 -16.25 3.10 -10.58
CA GLU A 83 -14.89 2.88 -10.11
C GLU A 83 -14.29 4.12 -9.46
N ILE A 84 -14.72 5.31 -9.87
CA ILE A 84 -14.24 6.58 -9.33
C ILE A 84 -14.69 6.81 -7.89
N TYR A 85 -15.87 6.27 -7.54
CA TYR A 85 -16.41 6.38 -6.18
C TYR A 85 -15.71 5.45 -5.20
N ILE A 86 -15.09 4.37 -5.68
CA ILE A 86 -14.45 3.33 -4.87
C ILE A 86 -12.94 3.20 -5.12
N ASP A 87 -12.33 4.17 -5.81
CA ASP A 87 -10.89 4.17 -6.11
C ASP A 87 -10.07 3.92 -4.83
N PRO A 88 -9.23 2.87 -4.78
CA PRO A 88 -8.44 2.55 -3.60
C PRO A 88 -7.23 3.47 -3.41
N THR A 89 -6.85 4.24 -4.42
CA THR A 89 -5.61 5.04 -4.45
C THR A 89 -5.82 6.51 -4.10
N ARG A 90 -7.07 7.01 -4.12
CA ARG A 90 -7.38 8.42 -3.89
C ARG A 90 -8.58 8.61 -2.96
N VAL A 91 -8.64 9.77 -2.31
CA VAL A 91 -9.91 10.34 -1.85
C VAL A 91 -10.75 10.66 -3.10
N ILE A 92 -12.07 10.45 -3.05
CA ILE A 92 -13.02 10.55 -4.17
C ILE A 92 -12.59 11.61 -5.20
N ASN A 93 -12.44 11.21 -6.47
CA ASN A 93 -12.09 12.16 -7.54
C ASN A 93 -13.32 12.99 -7.95
N TYR A 94 -13.53 14.11 -7.25
CA TYR A 94 -14.67 15.00 -7.47
C TYR A 94 -14.70 15.67 -8.84
N GLU A 95 -13.57 15.77 -9.55
CA GLU A 95 -13.51 16.37 -10.89
C GLU A 95 -14.17 15.49 -11.96
N ALA A 96 -14.23 14.17 -11.72
CA ALA A 96 -14.81 13.21 -12.64
C ALA A 96 -16.27 12.83 -12.29
N ILE A 97 -16.85 13.51 -11.31
CA ILE A 97 -18.21 13.30 -10.82
C ILE A 97 -19.07 14.49 -11.23
N TYR A 98 -20.32 14.22 -11.59
CA TYR A 98 -21.28 15.26 -11.96
C TYR A 98 -22.69 14.88 -11.51
N VAL A 99 -23.62 15.82 -11.61
CA VAL A 99 -25.04 15.61 -11.31
C VAL A 99 -25.81 15.51 -12.63
N ASN A 100 -26.45 14.37 -12.85
CA ASN A 100 -27.43 14.19 -13.91
C ASN A 100 -28.61 15.16 -13.66
N LYS A 101 -29.09 15.78 -14.74
CA LYS A 101 -30.31 16.59 -14.70
C LYS A 101 -31.54 15.73 -14.41
#